data_AF-K9WQ79-F1
#
_entry.id   AF-K9WQ79-F1
#
_cell.length_a   1.000
_cell.length_b   1.000
_cell.length_c   1.000
_cell.angle_alpha   90.00
_cell.angle_beta   90.00
_cell.angle_gamma   90.00
#
_symmetry.space_group_name_H-M   'P 1'
#
loop_
_entity.id
_entity.type
_entity.pdbx_description
1 polymer ?
#
loop_
_entity_poly.entity_id
_entity_poly.type
_entity_poly.pdbx_seq_one_letter_code
_entity_poly.pdbx_strand_id
1 'polypeptide(L)' 'MSDRVQLNIRLDKHPKIYELIKQRAKKEGSSINDYAINVLGRELGLEIDQTPVAQALERIASLEQRMEKLESSLSGETPA' A
#
# COMPACT_ATOMS: atom_id res chain seq x y z
N MET A 1 14.37 -18.13 19.05
CA MET A 1 15.08 -18.48 17.81
C MET A 1 14.07 -18.35 16.68
N SER A 2 14.42 -17.69 15.58
CA SER A 2 13.51 -17.57 14.42
C SER A 2 13.80 -18.72 13.47
N ASP A 3 12.86 -19.65 13.32
CA ASP A 3 13.01 -20.77 12.40
C ASP A 3 12.93 -20.27 10.97
N ARG A 4 14.07 -20.32 10.27
CA ARG A 4 14.16 -19.94 8.87
C ARG A 4 13.74 -21.13 8.00
N VAL A 5 12.65 -20.96 7.26
CA VAL A 5 12.17 -21.94 6.27
C VAL A 5 12.53 -21.46 4.86
N GLN A 6 13.08 -22.36 4.03
CA GLN A 6 13.30 -22.12 2.61
C GLN A 6 12.24 -22.86 1.80
N LEU A 7 11.49 -22.14 0.95
CA LEU A 7 10.45 -22.71 0.10
C LEU A 7 10.94 -22.73 -1.36
N ASN A 8 10.92 -23.92 -1.97
CA ASN A 8 11.19 -24.06 -3.40
C ASN A 8 9.87 -24.14 -4.17
N ILE A 9 9.57 -23.09 -4.94
CA ILE A 9 8.34 -23.01 -5.75
C ILE A 9 8.68 -23.37 -7.20
N ARG A 10 8.02 -24.40 -7.72
CA ARG A 10 8.15 -24.82 -9.13
C ARG A 10 7.08 -24.13 -9.98
N LEU A 11 7.52 -23.38 -10.98
CA LEU A 11 6.67 -22.62 -11.91
C LEU A 11 6.72 -23.17 -13.34
N ASP A 12 7.16 -24.42 -13.52
CA ASP A 12 7.44 -25.02 -14.83
C ASP A 12 6.24 -24.97 -15.79
N LYS A 13 5.02 -25.10 -15.25
CA LYS A 13 3.76 -25.03 -16.01
C LYS A 13 3.22 -23.61 -16.18
N HIS A 14 3.84 -22.62 -15.55
CA HIS A 14 3.39 -21.23 -15.52
C HIS A 14 4.56 -20.26 -15.76
N PRO A 15 5.26 -20.34 -16.91
CA PRO A 15 6.48 -19.58 -17.17
C PRO A 15 6.27 -18.06 -17.12
N LYS A 16 5.05 -17.59 -17.43
CA LYS A 16 4.70 -16.17 -17.36
C LYS A 16 4.64 -15.63 -15.93
N ILE A 17 4.40 -16.47 -14.93
CA ILE A 17 4.24 -16.03 -13.53
C ILE A 17 5.56 -15.49 -13.01
N TYR A 18 6.68 -16.18 -13.26
CA TYR A 18 8.00 -15.73 -12.80
C TYR A 18 8.36 -14.35 -13.38
N GLU A 19 8.13 -14.15 -14.68
CA GLU A 19 8.39 -12.87 -15.33
C GLU A 19 7.49 -11.74 -14.79
N LEU A 20 6.22 -12.03 -14.51
CA LEU A 20 5.31 -11.06 -13.91
C LEU A 20 5.75 -10.67 -12.49
N ILE A 21 6.15 -11.65 -11.67
CA ILE A 21 6.69 -11.40 -10.32
C ILE A 21 7.91 -10.50 -10.41
N LYS A 22 8.85 -10.80 -11.32
CA LYS A 22 10.06 -10.01 -11.52
C LYS A 22 9.76 -8.57 -11.96
N GLN A 23 8.82 -8.38 -12.88
CA GLN A 23 8.40 -7.05 -13.33
C GLN A 23 7.76 -6.24 -12.21
N ARG A 24 6.89 -6.87 -11.41
CA ARG A 24 6.21 -6.22 -10.29
C ARG A 24 7.18 -5.84 -9.17
N ALA A 25 8.05 -6.77 -8.78
CA ALA A 25 9.12 -6.50 -7.81
C ALA A 25 9.97 -5.31 -8.23
N LYS A 26 10.39 -5.25 -9.51
CA LYS A 26 11.15 -4.11 -10.05
C LYS A 26 10.36 -2.80 -10.01
N LYS A 27 9.07 -2.83 -10.36
CA LYS A 27 8.20 -1.63 -10.33
C LYS A 27 8.05 -1.07 -8.92
N GLU A 28 8.01 -1.95 -7.92
CA GLU A 28 7.86 -1.59 -6.51
C GLU A 28 9.21 -1.34 -5.81
N GLY A 29 10.32 -1.43 -6.54
CA GLY A 29 11.67 -1.23 -5.98
C GLY A 29 12.08 -2.31 -4.99
N SER A 30 11.47 -3.49 -5.05
CA SER A 30 11.65 -4.60 -4.10
C SER A 30 12.41 -5.78 -4.74
N SER A 31 12.99 -6.64 -3.91
CA SER A 31 13.57 -7.90 -4.39
C SER A 31 12.46 -8.89 -4.75
N ILE A 32 12.76 -9.86 -5.62
CA ILE A 32 11.79 -10.90 -6.01
C ILE A 32 11.29 -11.67 -4.78
N ASN A 33 12.20 -11.95 -3.83
CA ASN A 33 11.90 -12.71 -2.64
C ASN A 33 11.00 -11.91 -1.69
N ASP A 34 11.33 -10.65 -1.44
CA ASP A 34 10.54 -9.79 -0.55
C ASP A 34 9.16 -9.52 -1.14
N TYR A 35 9.07 -9.27 -2.45
CA TYR A 35 7.79 -9.15 -3.13
C TYR A 35 6.95 -10.43 -3.01
N ALA A 36 7.54 -11.60 -3.23
CA ALA A 36 6.82 -12.87 -3.10
C ALA A 36 6.34 -13.12 -1.67
N ILE A 37 7.16 -12.81 -0.66
CA ILE A 37 6.79 -12.93 0.75
C ILE A 37 5.65 -12.00 1.10
N ASN A 38 5.70 -10.73 0.68
CA ASN A 38 4.64 -9.76 0.98
C ASN A 38 3.32 -10.15 0.30
N VAL A 39 3.36 -10.59 -0.96
CA VAL A 39 2.16 -11.08 -1.67
C VAL A 39 1.57 -12.30 -0.97
N LEU A 40 2.39 -13.29 -0.60
CA LEU A 40 1.93 -14.45 0.15
C LEU A 40 1.37 -14.07 1.52
N GLY A 41 2.03 -13.12 2.21
CA GLY A 41 1.58 -12.58 3.48
C GLY A 41 0.21 -11.93 3.36
N ARG A 42 -0.01 -11.08 2.35
CA ARG A 42 -1.30 -10.45 2.08
C ARG A 42 -2.41 -11.45 1.77
N GLU A 43 -2.15 -12.43 0.90
CA GLU A 43 -3.15 -13.44 0.51
C GLU A 43 -3.50 -14.39 1.68
N LEU A 44 -2.55 -14.64 2.59
CA LEU A 44 -2.78 -15.40 3.81
C LEU A 44 -3.38 -14.55 4.95
N GLY A 45 -3.60 -13.25 4.74
CA GLY A 45 -4.14 -12.33 5.73
C GLY A 45 -3.17 -11.95 6.85
N LEU A 46 -1.87 -12.14 6.65
CA LEU A 46 -0.80 -11.81 7.59
C LEU A 46 -0.39 -10.34 7.54
N GLU A 47 -0.61 -9.66 6.41
CA GLU A 47 -0.39 -8.22 6.29
C GLU A 47 -1.72 -7.48 6.36
N ILE A 48 -1.89 -6.63 7.39
CA ILE A 48 -2.93 -5.60 7.38
C ILE A 48 -2.47 -4.59 6.33
N ASP A 49 -3.15 -4.59 5.18
CA ASP A 49 -2.96 -3.60 4.12
C ASP A 49 -2.91 -2.20 4.78
N GLN A 50 -1.73 -1.55 4.79
CA GLN A 50 -1.59 -0.19 5.35
C GLN A 50 -1.96 0.89 4.32
N THR A 51 -2.13 0.49 3.06
CA THR A 51 -2.59 1.32 1.95
C THR A 51 -3.91 2.06 2.23
N PRO A 52 -4.95 1.43 2.85
CA PRO A 52 -6.17 2.12 3.25
C PRO A 52 -5.93 3.16 4.34
N VAL A 53 -4.95 2.96 5.23
CA VAL A 53 -4.61 3.90 6.30
C VAL A 53 -3.95 5.15 5.71
N ALA A 54 -3.01 4.97 4.79
CA ALA A 54 -2.37 6.09 4.09
C ALA A 54 -3.39 6.90 3.27
N GLN A 55 -4.29 6.23 2.53
CA GLN A 55 -5.37 6.90 1.79
C GLN A 55 -6.41 7.57 2.70
N ALA A 56 -6.68 6.99 3.88
CA ALA A 56 -7.55 7.61 4.87
C ALA A 56 -6.92 8.87 5.47
N LEU A 57 -5.62 8.85 5.76
CA LEU A 57 -4.88 10.01 6.26
C LEU A 57 -4.84 11.16 5.24
N GLU A 58 -4.62 10.88 3.95
CA GLU A 58 -4.70 11.91 2.90
C GLU A 58 -6.10 12.53 2.78
N ARG A 59 -7.15 11.71 2.90
CA ARG A 59 -8.54 12.20 2.91
C ARG A 59 -8.84 13.06 4.13
N ILE A 60 -8.35 12.68 5.31
CA ILE A 60 -8.52 13.46 6.54
C ILE A 60 -7.85 14.83 6.38
N ALA A 61 -6.59 14.88 5.93
CA ALA A 61 -5.88 16.14 5.69
C ALA A 61 -6.61 17.04 4.68
N SER A 62 -7.18 16.47 3.61
CA SER A 62 -7.98 17.23 2.65
C SER A 62 -9.28 17.79 3.26
N LEU A 63 -9.93 17.04 4.15
CA LEU A 63 -11.15 17.48 4.83
C LEU A 63 -10.85 18.57 5.86
N GLU A 64 -9.75 18.47 6.61
CA GLU A 64 -9.31 19.51 7.56
C GLU A 64 -9.03 20.83 6.83
N GLN A 65 -8.31 20.81 5.71
CA GLN A 65 -8.08 22.01 4.89
C GLN A 65 -9.37 22.64 4.35
N ARG A 66 -10.38 21.82 4.04
CA ARG A 66 -11.68 22.33 3.57
C ARG A 66 -12.47 22.95 4.71
N MET A 67 -12.43 22.36 5.91
CA MET A 67 -13.04 22.94 7.11
C MET A 67 -12.40 24.27 7.47
N GLU A 68 -11.07 24.36 7.48
CA GLU A 68 -10.36 25.61 7.78
C GLU A 68 -10.72 26.74 6.81
N LYS A 69 -10.85 26.44 5.52
CA LYS A 69 -11.32 27.40 4.50
C LYS A 69 -12.77 27.82 4.71
N LEU A 70 -13.64 26.87 5.06
CA LEU A 70 -15.06 27.15 5.36
C LEU A 70 -15.19 28.02 6.60
N GLU A 71 -14.49 27.70 7.67
CA GLU A 71 -14.47 28.48 8.93
C GLU A 71 -13.91 29.88 8.71
N SER A 72 -12.85 30.03 7.92
CA SER A 72 -12.32 31.34 7.53
C SER A 72 -13.30 32.16 6.70
N SER A 73 -14.07 31.50 5.81
CA SER A 73 -15.09 32.16 4.97
C SER A 73 -16.36 32.51 5.75
N LEU A 74 -16.68 31.76 6.81
CA LEU A 74 -17.79 32.02 7.73
C LEU A 74 -17.42 33.09 8.78
N SER A 75 -16.13 33.25 9.07
CA SER A 75 -15.61 34.20 10.07
C SER A 75 -15.18 35.54 9.45
N GLY A 76 -15.25 35.70 8.13
CA GLY A 76 -14.78 36.88 7.39
C GLY A 76 -15.86 37.52 6.51
N GLU A 77 -16.33 38.69 6.96
CA GLU A 77 -17.03 39.75 6.21
C GLU A 77 -18.56 39.62 5.99
N THR A 78 -19.32 40.00 7.03
CA THR A 78 -20.50 40.84 6.84
C THR A 78 -20.02 42.30 6.81
N PRO A 79 -19.88 42.97 5.64
CA PRO A 79 -19.64 44.40 5.62
C PRO A 79 -20.93 45.11 6.07
N ALA A 80 -20.81 45.93 7.12
CA ALA A 80 -21.81 46.87 7.58
C ALA A 80 -21.88 48.11 6.66
#